data_AF-A0AAU2KQB7-F1
#
_entry.id   AF-A0AAU2KQB7-F1
#
_cell.length_a   1.000
_cell.length_b   1.000
_cell.length_c   1.000
_cell.angle_alpha   90.00
_cell.angle_beta   90.00
_cell.angle_gamma   90.00
#
_symmetry.space_group_name_H-M   'P 1'
#
loop_
_entity.id
_entity.type
_entity.pdbx_description
1 polymer ?
#
loop_
_entity_poly.entity_id
_entity_poly.type
_entity_poly.pdbx_seq_one_letter_code
_entity_poly.pdbx_strand_id
1 'polypeptide(L)'
;MYDGGALSTDDPSQHDQPEDHPRPVSQRDSADAHGLKWDPGTATFQYANDQRASTLWFHDHTLGLTRLNVYAGLAGFYLLRGGECDLPKRALPGPAPAFGDPPGTRYHEIPLAIQDRSFNSDGSLFYPTSREFFDGFAGPYIPTTHVSPIWNLEFFANTMVVNGRTWPNLEVEPRRHRLRFLNGCNARFLILKIADSPTGLDPES
;
A
#
# COMPACT_ATOMS: atom_id res chain seq x y z
N MET A 1 53.93 44.37 8.16
CA MET A 1 54.40 44.33 6.77
C MET A 1 53.43 43.43 6.03
N TYR A 2 52.48 44.03 5.30
CA TYR A 2 51.57 43.48 4.26
C TYR A 2 50.74 42.21 4.60
N ASP A 3 49.48 42.04 4.22
CA ASP A 3 48.62 42.78 3.29
C ASP A 3 47.15 42.48 3.61
N GLY A 4 46.27 43.45 3.35
CA GLY A 4 44.83 43.26 3.34
C GLY A 4 44.39 42.70 2.00
N GLY A 5 43.89 41.47 1.99
CA GLY A 5 43.26 40.85 0.82
C GLY A 5 41.74 40.81 0.99
N ALA A 6 41.03 41.46 0.08
CA ALA A 6 39.58 41.61 0.05
C ALA A 6 38.84 40.26 0.02
N LEU A 7 37.68 40.22 0.72
CA LEU A 7 36.64 39.22 0.53
C LEU A 7 36.20 39.25 -0.94
N SER A 8 36.50 38.18 -1.67
CA SER A 8 35.87 37.88 -2.95
C SER A 8 34.38 37.72 -2.71
N THR A 9 33.59 38.64 -3.22
CA THR A 9 32.14 38.46 -3.35
C THR A 9 31.92 37.35 -4.35
N ASP A 10 31.49 36.18 -3.88
CA ASP A 10 30.97 35.12 -4.75
C ASP A 10 29.83 35.72 -5.57
N ASP A 11 30.04 35.77 -6.89
CA ASP A 11 29.07 36.23 -7.86
C ASP A 11 27.92 35.20 -7.93
N PRO A 12 26.69 35.58 -7.53
CA PRO A 12 25.55 34.66 -7.52
C PRO A 12 25.09 34.26 -8.93
N SER A 13 25.71 34.80 -10.00
CA SER A 13 25.39 34.44 -11.39
C SER A 13 26.02 33.13 -11.89
N GLN A 14 26.89 32.48 -11.09
CA GLN A 14 27.58 31.24 -11.51
C GLN A 14 26.85 29.93 -11.20
N HIS A 15 25.71 29.96 -10.50
CA HIS A 15 24.96 28.75 -10.13
C HIS A 15 23.72 28.47 -10.99
N ASP A 16 23.39 29.32 -11.98
CA ASP A 16 22.18 29.16 -12.81
C ASP A 16 22.53 28.73 -14.23
N GLN A 17 23.37 27.69 -14.36
CA GLN A 17 23.41 26.93 -15.61
C GLN A 17 22.21 25.98 -15.57
N PRO A 18 21.26 26.07 -16.51
CA PRO A 18 20.20 25.07 -16.60
C PRO A 18 20.89 23.75 -16.95
N GLU A 19 21.11 22.89 -15.96
CA GLU A 19 21.42 21.50 -16.25
C GLU A 19 20.26 20.98 -17.10
N ASP A 20 20.58 20.55 -18.32
CA ASP A 20 19.66 19.92 -19.25
C ASP A 20 19.27 18.55 -18.69
N HIS A 21 18.50 18.58 -17.60
CA HIS A 21 17.90 17.41 -17.03
C HIS A 21 16.88 16.92 -18.06
N PRO A 22 17.05 15.71 -18.62
CA PRO A 22 16.08 15.18 -19.54
C PRO A 22 14.71 15.22 -18.85
N ARG A 23 13.72 15.80 -19.55
CA ARG A 23 12.36 15.88 -19.02
C ARG A 23 11.96 14.49 -18.52
N PRO A 24 11.35 14.37 -17.33
CA PRO A 24 10.90 13.09 -16.81
C PRO A 24 10.09 12.38 -17.88
N VAL A 25 10.52 11.18 -18.26
CA VAL A 25 9.79 10.35 -19.22
C VAL A 25 8.39 10.15 -18.65
N SER A 26 7.39 10.65 -19.34
CA SER A 26 6.02 10.49 -18.88
C SER A 26 5.61 9.03 -19.03
N GLN A 27 4.59 8.60 -18.27
CA GLN A 27 4.03 7.27 -18.45
C GLN A 27 3.53 7.01 -19.88
N ARG A 28 3.14 8.06 -20.62
CA ARG A 28 2.76 7.99 -22.03
C ARG A 28 3.96 7.76 -22.94
N ASP A 29 5.06 8.47 -22.71
CA ASP A 29 6.30 8.29 -23.49
C ASP A 29 6.84 6.85 -23.33
N SER A 30 6.73 6.29 -22.12
CA SER A 30 7.06 4.88 -21.86
C SER A 30 6.08 3.92 -22.55
N ALA A 31 4.78 4.21 -22.53
CA ALA A 31 3.77 3.38 -23.21
C ALA A 31 4.00 3.33 -24.73
N ASP A 32 4.26 4.48 -25.35
CA ASP A 32 4.54 4.60 -26.78
C ASP A 32 5.80 3.82 -27.18
N ALA A 33 6.85 3.88 -26.36
CA ALA A 33 8.08 3.11 -26.58
C ALA A 33 7.86 1.58 -26.58
N HIS A 34 6.79 1.11 -25.93
CA HIS A 34 6.40 -0.30 -25.90
C HIS A 34 5.21 -0.64 -26.84
N GLY A 35 4.82 0.29 -27.71
CA GLY A 35 3.69 0.10 -28.64
C GLY A 35 2.34 -0.05 -27.93
N LEU A 36 2.22 0.43 -26.70
CA LEU A 36 1.00 0.35 -25.90
C LEU A 36 0.13 1.59 -26.16
N LYS A 37 -1.08 1.37 -26.65
CA LYS A 37 -2.07 2.45 -26.79
C LYS A 37 -2.90 2.57 -25.52
N TRP A 38 -2.85 3.72 -24.87
CA TRP A 38 -3.68 4.03 -23.70
C TRP A 38 -4.79 5.01 -24.12
N ASP A 39 -6.04 4.58 -24.01
CA ASP A 39 -7.20 5.46 -24.14
C ASP A 39 -7.40 6.25 -22.82
N PRO A 40 -8.08 7.42 -22.83
CA PRO A 40 -8.36 8.17 -21.62
C PRO A 40 -8.99 7.30 -20.52
N GLY A 41 -8.36 7.28 -19.33
CA GLY A 41 -8.79 6.45 -18.20
C GLY A 41 -8.24 5.02 -18.18
N THR A 42 -7.37 4.66 -19.12
CA THR A 42 -6.74 3.33 -19.18
C THR A 42 -5.22 3.42 -19.09
N ALA A 43 -4.61 2.33 -18.62
CA ALA A 43 -3.18 2.11 -18.69
C ALA A 43 -2.91 0.60 -18.80
N THR A 44 -1.92 0.23 -19.61
CA THR A 44 -1.48 -1.16 -19.79
C THR A 44 -0.14 -1.36 -19.10
N PHE A 45 -0.09 -2.35 -18.22
CA PHE A 45 1.12 -2.75 -17.50
C PHE A 45 1.53 -4.16 -17.93
N GLN A 46 2.80 -4.35 -18.28
CA GLN A 46 3.37 -5.65 -18.63
C GLN A 46 4.20 -6.17 -17.47
N TYR A 47 3.92 -7.38 -17.01
CA TYR A 47 4.64 -8.03 -15.92
C TYR A 47 5.32 -9.31 -16.43
N ALA A 48 6.64 -9.40 -16.28
CA ALA A 48 7.42 -10.55 -16.75
C ALA A 48 7.05 -11.85 -16.00
N ASN A 49 6.82 -11.74 -14.68
CA ASN A 49 6.49 -12.87 -13.82
C ASN A 49 7.52 -14.02 -13.84
N ASP A 50 8.79 -13.68 -14.05
CA ASP A 50 9.93 -14.59 -14.12
C ASP A 50 10.57 -14.85 -12.75
N GLN A 51 10.09 -14.20 -11.69
CA GLN A 51 10.46 -14.47 -10.31
C GLN A 51 9.82 -15.75 -9.74
N ARG A 52 10.27 -16.15 -8.54
CA ARG A 52 9.70 -17.30 -7.81
C ARG A 52 8.23 -17.08 -7.44
N ALA A 53 7.46 -18.18 -7.33
CA ALA A 53 6.09 -18.18 -6.82
C ALA A 53 5.99 -17.41 -5.49
N SER A 54 5.08 -16.43 -5.44
CA SER A 54 5.03 -15.41 -4.40
C SER A 54 3.61 -14.93 -4.13
N THR A 55 3.34 -14.51 -2.90
CA THR A 55 2.18 -13.68 -2.58
C THR A 55 2.54 -12.23 -2.88
N LEU A 56 2.36 -11.80 -4.12
CA LEU A 56 2.45 -10.38 -4.46
C LEU A 56 1.10 -9.71 -4.18
N TRP A 57 1.10 -8.40 -4.26
CA TRP A 57 -0.07 -7.55 -4.18
C TRP A 57 0.19 -6.31 -5.03
N PHE A 58 -0.87 -5.67 -5.47
CA PHE A 58 -0.83 -4.42 -6.19
C PHE A 58 -1.70 -3.40 -5.45
N HIS A 59 -1.34 -2.13 -5.57
CA HIS A 59 -2.09 -1.04 -4.97
C HIS A 59 -1.82 0.26 -5.73
N ASP A 60 -2.64 1.28 -5.48
CA ASP A 60 -2.43 2.59 -6.07
C ASP A 60 -1.10 3.23 -5.62
N HIS A 61 -0.45 3.93 -6.54
CA HIS A 61 0.80 4.66 -6.29
C HIS A 61 0.75 6.10 -6.81
N THR A 62 -0.45 6.67 -6.91
CA THR A 62 -0.63 8.05 -7.39
C THR A 62 0.06 9.03 -6.46
N LEU A 63 0.95 9.88 -7.01
CA LEU A 63 1.75 10.83 -6.26
C LEU A 63 0.86 11.69 -5.33
N GLY A 64 1.15 11.65 -4.03
CA GLY A 64 0.41 12.41 -3.01
C GLY A 64 -0.99 11.87 -2.65
N LEU A 65 -1.49 10.83 -3.35
CA LEU A 65 -2.84 10.26 -3.15
C LEU A 65 -2.84 8.78 -2.75
N THR A 66 -1.70 8.09 -2.81
CA THR A 66 -1.56 6.68 -2.41
C THR A 66 -2.31 6.34 -1.12
N ARG A 67 -2.10 7.14 -0.05
CA ARG A 67 -2.75 6.90 1.25
C ARG A 67 -4.28 6.90 1.17
N LEU A 68 -4.86 7.75 0.32
CA LEU A 68 -6.31 7.89 0.17
C LEU A 68 -6.86 6.79 -0.72
N ASN A 69 -6.19 6.50 -1.83
CA ASN A 69 -6.61 5.50 -2.80
C ASN A 69 -6.54 4.07 -2.24
N VAL A 70 -5.48 3.73 -1.50
CA VAL A 70 -5.38 2.46 -0.78
C VAL A 70 -6.47 2.36 0.29
N TYR A 71 -6.72 3.45 1.02
CA TYR A 71 -7.76 3.49 2.05
C TYR A 71 -9.17 3.31 1.47
N ALA A 72 -9.44 3.90 0.31
CA ALA A 72 -10.68 3.74 -0.45
C ALA A 72 -10.86 2.32 -1.04
N GLY A 73 -9.81 1.50 -1.04
CA GLY A 73 -9.88 0.08 -1.38
C GLY A 73 -9.09 -0.35 -2.62
N LEU A 74 -8.26 0.53 -3.21
CA LEU A 74 -7.42 0.17 -4.36
C LEU A 74 -6.19 -0.65 -3.94
N ALA A 75 -6.44 -1.89 -3.52
CA ALA A 75 -5.44 -2.90 -3.24
C ALA A 75 -5.98 -4.30 -3.56
N GLY A 76 -5.12 -5.19 -4.06
CA GLY A 76 -5.50 -6.55 -4.39
C GLY A 76 -4.32 -7.51 -4.36
N PHE A 77 -4.61 -8.80 -4.14
CA PHE A 77 -3.57 -9.83 -4.23
C PHE A 77 -3.21 -10.13 -5.69
N TYR A 78 -1.93 -10.37 -5.92
CA TYR A 78 -1.39 -10.92 -7.15
C TYR A 78 -0.64 -12.21 -6.80
N LEU A 79 -1.29 -13.35 -6.95
CA LEU A 79 -0.70 -14.62 -6.53
C LEU A 79 0.06 -15.24 -7.69
N LEU A 80 1.38 -15.08 -7.70
CA LEU A 80 2.24 -15.77 -8.67
C LEU A 80 2.43 -17.23 -8.25
N ARG A 81 2.21 -18.14 -9.20
CA ARG A 81 2.21 -19.59 -9.02
C ARG A 81 3.00 -20.26 -10.14
N GLY A 82 3.57 -21.43 -9.87
CA GLY A 82 4.31 -22.22 -10.85
C GLY A 82 5.77 -21.80 -11.03
N GLY A 83 6.42 -22.41 -12.02
CA GLY A 83 7.86 -22.34 -12.23
C GLY A 83 8.63 -23.46 -11.51
N GLU A 84 9.91 -23.63 -11.85
CA GLU A 84 10.76 -24.70 -11.32
C GLU A 84 10.99 -24.60 -9.81
N CYS A 85 10.89 -23.39 -9.26
CA CYS A 85 11.08 -23.10 -7.84
C CYS A 85 9.80 -23.15 -7.00
N ASP A 86 8.63 -23.43 -7.60
CA ASP A 86 7.39 -23.62 -6.84
C ASP A 86 7.29 -25.04 -6.30
N LEU A 87 6.50 -25.22 -5.25
CA LEU A 87 6.27 -26.54 -4.69
C LEU A 87 5.43 -27.39 -5.65
N PRO A 88 5.62 -28.72 -5.64
CA PRO A 88 4.80 -29.62 -6.45
C PRO A 88 3.30 -29.40 -6.22
N LYS A 89 2.50 -29.59 -7.27
CA LYS A 89 1.04 -29.57 -7.15
C LYS A 89 0.61 -30.51 -6.01
N ARG A 90 -0.26 -30.02 -5.11
CA ARG A 90 -0.77 -30.70 -3.89
C ARG A 90 0.18 -30.76 -2.69
N ALA A 91 1.38 -30.19 -2.75
CA ALA A 91 2.26 -30.11 -1.58
C ALA A 91 1.70 -29.20 -0.46
N LEU A 92 0.89 -28.21 -0.84
CA LEU A 92 0.28 -27.25 0.09
C LEU A 92 -1.26 -27.37 0.10
N PRO A 93 -1.93 -26.98 1.21
CA PRO A 93 -3.38 -26.93 1.27
C PRO A 93 -4.00 -26.11 0.12
N GLY A 94 -5.02 -26.67 -0.51
CA GLY A 94 -5.84 -26.07 -1.56
C GLY A 94 -7.20 -26.78 -1.63
N PRO A 95 -8.15 -26.32 -2.46
CA PRO A 95 -7.94 -25.39 -3.56
C PRO A 95 -7.83 -23.93 -3.09
N ALA A 96 -7.22 -23.10 -3.95
CA ALA A 96 -7.31 -21.64 -3.86
C ALA A 96 -8.47 -21.15 -4.72
N PRO A 97 -9.07 -19.98 -4.41
CA PRO A 97 -10.08 -19.38 -5.26
C PRO A 97 -9.60 -19.18 -6.70
N ALA A 98 -10.43 -19.58 -7.65
CA ALA A 98 -10.24 -19.40 -9.07
C ALA A 98 -11.49 -18.76 -9.71
N PHE A 99 -11.26 -18.05 -10.82
CA PHE A 99 -12.35 -17.47 -11.59
C PHE A 99 -13.28 -18.56 -12.14
N GLY A 100 -14.58 -18.41 -11.93
CA GLY A 100 -15.59 -19.37 -12.37
C GLY A 100 -15.83 -20.54 -11.42
N ASP A 101 -15.22 -20.56 -10.24
CA ASP A 101 -15.52 -21.58 -9.23
C ASP A 101 -17.02 -21.56 -8.84
N PRO A 102 -17.65 -22.74 -8.67
CA PRO A 102 -19.06 -22.81 -8.35
C PRO A 102 -19.35 -22.20 -6.96
N PRO A 103 -20.57 -21.65 -6.75
CA PRO A 103 -21.01 -21.22 -5.44
C PRO A 103 -20.85 -22.33 -4.40
N GLY A 104 -20.38 -21.98 -3.19
CA GLY A 104 -20.16 -22.93 -2.10
C GLY A 104 -18.87 -23.74 -2.19
N THR A 105 -17.99 -23.49 -3.17
CA THR A 105 -16.64 -24.09 -3.20
C THR A 105 -15.91 -23.81 -1.90
N ARG A 106 -15.41 -24.87 -1.25
CA ARG A 106 -14.58 -24.75 -0.06
C ARG A 106 -13.12 -24.55 -0.45
N TYR A 107 -12.54 -23.46 0.03
CA TYR A 107 -11.13 -23.14 -0.19
C TYR A 107 -10.30 -23.47 1.04
N HIS A 108 -9.08 -23.95 0.80
CA HIS A 108 -8.11 -24.21 1.87
C HIS A 108 -6.84 -23.37 1.71
N GLU A 109 -6.76 -22.55 0.66
CA GLU A 109 -5.81 -21.46 0.55
C GLU A 109 -6.57 -20.13 0.61
N ILE A 110 -6.34 -19.35 1.65
CA ILE A 110 -7.16 -18.18 2.01
C ILE A 110 -6.26 -16.94 2.07
N PRO A 111 -6.41 -15.99 1.14
CA PRO A 111 -5.80 -14.67 1.22
C PRO A 111 -6.49 -13.82 2.29
N LEU A 112 -5.70 -13.16 3.13
CA LEU A 112 -6.17 -12.31 4.23
C LEU A 112 -5.48 -10.95 4.13
N ALA A 113 -6.12 -10.01 3.44
CA ALA A 113 -5.73 -8.60 3.45
C ALA A 113 -6.30 -7.96 4.72
N ILE A 114 -5.43 -7.68 5.68
CA ILE A 114 -5.77 -7.09 6.97
C ILE A 114 -5.47 -5.60 6.91
N GLN A 115 -6.49 -4.79 7.17
CA GLN A 115 -6.40 -3.33 7.13
C GLN A 115 -7.14 -2.73 8.33
N ASP A 116 -6.87 -1.48 8.66
CA ASP A 116 -7.66 -0.70 9.60
C ASP A 116 -8.46 0.39 8.88
N ARG A 117 -9.72 0.58 9.29
CA ARG A 117 -10.63 1.64 8.85
C ARG A 117 -11.28 2.33 10.04
N SER A 118 -11.72 3.55 9.85
CA SER A 118 -12.61 4.27 10.76
C SER A 118 -13.80 4.73 9.95
N PHE A 119 -14.94 4.89 10.62
CA PHE A 119 -16.20 5.20 9.98
C PHE A 119 -16.85 6.39 10.68
N ASN A 120 -17.50 7.25 9.89
CA ASN A 120 -18.41 8.26 10.41
C ASN A 120 -19.69 7.58 10.95
N SER A 121 -20.53 8.34 11.65
CA SER A 121 -21.80 7.83 12.21
C SER A 121 -22.79 7.33 11.15
N ASP A 122 -22.64 7.77 9.90
CA ASP A 122 -23.44 7.31 8.75
C ASP A 122 -22.86 6.06 8.06
N GLY A 123 -21.74 5.52 8.56
CA GLY A 123 -21.06 4.37 8.00
C GLY A 123 -20.11 4.68 6.84
N SER A 124 -19.98 5.94 6.42
CA SER A 124 -18.98 6.33 5.42
C SER A 124 -17.56 6.24 5.99
N LEU A 125 -16.56 6.04 5.12
CA LEU A 125 -15.16 6.00 5.51
C LEU A 125 -14.71 7.36 6.07
N PHE A 126 -14.12 7.35 7.25
CA PHE A 126 -13.44 8.50 7.84
C PHE A 126 -11.94 8.46 7.53
N TYR A 127 -11.39 9.56 7.03
CA TYR A 127 -9.94 9.78 6.93
C TYR A 127 -9.64 11.24 7.29
N PRO A 128 -8.61 11.53 8.09
CA PRO A 128 -8.30 12.88 8.52
C PRO A 128 -7.91 13.78 7.35
N THR A 129 -8.47 14.99 7.32
CA THR A 129 -8.23 16.00 6.28
C THR A 129 -7.07 16.94 6.58
N SER A 130 -6.52 16.88 7.81
CA SER A 130 -5.43 17.74 8.29
C SER A 130 -4.48 16.97 9.20
N ARG A 131 -3.21 17.40 9.28
CA ARG A 131 -2.22 16.87 10.25
C ARG A 131 -2.58 17.18 11.70
N GLU A 132 -3.47 18.15 11.94
CA GLU A 132 -3.94 18.47 13.28
C GLU A 132 -4.51 17.24 14.00
N PHE A 133 -5.13 16.32 13.26
CA PHE A 133 -5.62 15.05 13.80
C PHE A 133 -4.49 14.16 14.36
N PHE A 134 -3.29 14.25 13.79
CA PHE A 134 -2.15 13.44 14.18
C PHE A 134 -1.33 14.09 15.30
N ASP A 135 -0.95 15.37 15.14
CA ASP A 135 -0.03 16.04 16.06
C ASP A 135 -0.49 17.42 16.56
N GLY A 136 -1.74 17.79 16.30
CA GLY A 136 -2.32 19.05 16.76
C GLY A 136 -1.81 20.30 16.04
N PHE A 137 -0.96 20.16 15.00
CA PHE A 137 -0.46 21.33 14.27
C PHE A 137 -1.52 21.88 13.30
N ALA A 138 -2.16 22.98 13.71
CA ALA A 138 -3.16 23.71 12.92
C ALA A 138 -2.56 24.75 11.95
N GLY A 139 -1.23 24.85 11.86
CA GLY A 139 -0.52 25.83 11.04
C GLY A 139 0.45 26.71 11.86
N PRO A 140 1.03 27.74 11.23
CA PRO A 140 0.84 28.12 9.83
C PRO A 140 1.50 27.13 8.86
N TYR A 141 0.87 26.89 7.70
CA TYR A 141 1.38 26.00 6.65
C TYR A 141 2.19 26.80 5.60
N ILE A 142 2.68 26.12 4.55
CA ILE A 142 3.19 26.76 3.33
C ILE A 142 2.18 27.81 2.84
N PRO A 143 2.65 29.03 2.45
CA PRO A 143 4.05 29.42 2.26
C PRO A 143 4.77 29.95 3.51
N THR A 144 4.10 30.04 4.66
CA THR A 144 4.67 30.66 5.87
C THR A 144 5.67 29.74 6.58
N THR A 145 5.51 28.42 6.43
CA THR A 145 6.43 27.38 6.92
C THR A 145 6.71 26.37 5.81
N HIS A 146 7.51 25.34 6.08
CA HIS A 146 7.74 24.23 5.15
C HIS A 146 6.71 23.09 5.32
N VAL A 147 5.70 23.27 6.17
CA VAL A 147 4.70 22.23 6.45
C VAL A 147 3.59 22.29 5.41
N SER A 148 3.32 21.15 4.75
CA SER A 148 2.20 21.03 3.82
C SER A 148 0.85 20.86 4.55
N PRO A 149 -0.23 21.52 4.11
CA PRO A 149 -1.56 21.38 4.73
C PRO A 149 -2.25 20.05 4.40
N ILE A 150 -1.80 19.34 3.36
CA ILE A 150 -2.47 18.12 2.85
C ILE A 150 -1.82 16.82 3.34
N TRP A 151 -0.60 16.88 3.87
CA TRP A 151 0.14 15.69 4.29
C TRP A 151 -0.19 15.34 5.73
N ASN A 152 -0.79 14.16 5.90
CA ASN A 152 -0.87 13.52 7.21
C ASN A 152 0.20 12.43 7.28
N LEU A 153 1.07 12.50 8.30
CA LEU A 153 2.20 11.59 8.46
C LEU A 153 1.73 10.16 8.66
N GLU A 154 0.81 9.95 9.60
CA GLU A 154 0.28 8.62 9.92
C GLU A 154 -1.21 8.71 10.27
N PHE A 155 -1.93 7.61 10.03
CA PHE A 155 -3.32 7.47 10.45
C PHE A 155 -3.54 6.04 10.95
N PHE A 156 -3.95 5.94 12.22
CA PHE A 156 -4.28 4.69 12.89
C PHE A 156 -5.78 4.62 13.08
N ALA A 157 -6.42 3.76 12.30
CA ALA A 157 -7.86 3.62 12.33
C ALA A 157 -8.30 2.69 13.47
N ASN A 158 -9.59 2.74 13.85
CA ASN A 158 -10.10 2.06 15.06
C ASN A 158 -10.83 0.74 14.81
N THR A 159 -11.05 0.35 13.54
CA THR A 159 -11.80 -0.85 13.18
C THR A 159 -10.96 -1.74 12.26
N MET A 160 -10.71 -2.97 12.68
CA MET A 160 -10.01 -3.94 11.84
C MET A 160 -10.95 -4.51 10.76
N VAL A 161 -10.42 -4.58 9.55
CA VAL A 161 -11.10 -5.07 8.36
C VAL A 161 -10.25 -6.18 7.74
N VAL A 162 -10.88 -7.29 7.37
CA VAL A 162 -10.24 -8.37 6.63
C VAL A 162 -11.00 -8.60 5.34
N ASN A 163 -10.32 -8.51 4.20
CA ASN A 163 -10.91 -8.63 2.87
C ASN A 163 -12.17 -7.73 2.69
N GLY A 164 -12.13 -6.51 3.21
CA GLY A 164 -13.23 -5.53 3.10
C GLY A 164 -14.37 -5.70 4.11
N ARG A 165 -14.33 -6.68 5.02
CA ARG A 165 -15.35 -6.87 6.08
C ARG A 165 -14.80 -6.56 7.47
N THR A 166 -15.58 -5.88 8.30
CA THR A 166 -15.25 -5.61 9.70
C THR A 166 -15.36 -6.90 10.53
N TRP A 167 -14.30 -7.24 11.27
CA TRP A 167 -14.20 -8.44 12.14
C TRP A 167 -14.95 -9.69 11.62
N PRO A 168 -14.60 -10.22 10.43
CA PRO A 168 -15.35 -11.31 9.84
C PRO A 168 -15.02 -12.65 10.52
N ASN A 169 -15.97 -13.57 10.45
CA ASN A 169 -15.77 -14.98 10.78
C ASN A 169 -15.68 -15.81 9.49
N LEU A 170 -14.89 -16.87 9.54
CA LEU A 170 -14.81 -17.89 8.49
C LEU A 170 -14.93 -19.26 9.13
N GLU A 171 -15.99 -20.00 8.79
CA GLU A 171 -16.14 -21.40 9.18
C GLU A 171 -15.13 -22.25 8.39
N VAL A 172 -14.35 -23.05 9.11
CA VAL A 172 -13.29 -23.90 8.54
C VAL A 172 -13.44 -25.34 9.00
N GLU A 173 -13.01 -26.28 8.16
CA GLU A 173 -12.93 -27.69 8.52
C GLU A 173 -11.73 -27.96 9.47
N PRO A 174 -11.78 -29.00 10.33
CA PRO A 174 -10.65 -29.39 11.18
C PRO A 174 -9.51 -30.03 10.35
N ARG A 175 -8.79 -29.20 9.60
CA ARG A 175 -7.71 -29.60 8.68
C ARG A 175 -6.71 -28.47 8.47
N ARG A 176 -5.61 -28.79 7.78
CA ARG A 176 -4.60 -27.80 7.40
C ARG A 176 -5.16 -26.79 6.40
N HIS A 177 -4.90 -25.52 6.67
CA HIS A 177 -5.20 -24.37 5.80
C HIS A 177 -3.90 -23.62 5.48
N ARG A 178 -3.86 -22.97 4.32
CA ARG A 178 -2.80 -22.07 3.90
C ARG A 178 -3.31 -20.64 3.94
N LEU A 179 -2.85 -19.87 4.93
CA LEU A 179 -3.21 -18.46 5.06
C LEU A 179 -2.15 -17.60 4.38
N ARG A 180 -2.57 -16.65 3.54
CA ARG A 180 -1.68 -15.66 2.92
C ARG A 180 -1.97 -14.29 3.51
N PHE A 181 -1.19 -13.90 4.50
CA PHE A 181 -1.36 -12.62 5.18
C PHE A 181 -0.78 -11.47 4.37
N LEU A 182 -1.52 -10.37 4.31
CA LEU A 182 -1.07 -9.07 3.84
C LEU A 182 -1.43 -8.04 4.92
N ASN A 183 -0.43 -7.35 5.46
CA ASN A 183 -0.67 -6.10 6.18
C ASN A 183 -0.90 -4.99 5.15
N GLY A 184 -2.16 -4.65 4.91
CA GLY A 184 -2.57 -3.57 4.03
C GLY A 184 -3.03 -2.32 4.79
N CYS A 185 -2.64 -2.18 6.06
CA CYS A 185 -2.86 -0.95 6.82
C CYS A 185 -1.97 0.18 6.28
N ASN A 186 -2.40 1.43 6.39
CA ASN A 186 -1.60 2.56 5.92
C ASN A 186 -0.34 2.79 6.78
N ALA A 187 -0.47 2.64 8.11
CA ALA A 187 0.62 2.92 9.06
C ALA A 187 0.77 1.84 10.15
N ARG A 188 -0.27 1.05 10.41
CA ARG A 188 -0.29 0.11 11.54
C ARG A 188 0.57 -1.12 11.28
N PHE A 189 1.51 -1.39 12.18
CA PHE A 189 2.16 -2.70 12.29
C PHE A 189 1.25 -3.70 13.01
N LEU A 190 1.28 -4.95 12.57
CA LEU A 190 0.47 -6.03 13.13
C LEU A 190 1.36 -7.12 13.72
N ILE A 191 1.00 -7.57 14.92
CA ILE A 191 1.52 -8.79 15.54
C ILE A 191 0.33 -9.74 15.67
N LEU A 192 0.37 -10.85 14.94
CA LEU A 192 -0.74 -11.80 14.86
C LEU A 192 -0.50 -13.01 15.77
N LYS A 193 -1.52 -13.40 16.54
CA LYS A 193 -1.55 -14.60 17.38
C LYS A 193 -2.82 -15.38 17.05
N ILE A 194 -2.73 -16.71 17.03
CA ILE A 194 -3.89 -17.59 17.06
C ILE A 194 -4.17 -17.90 18.53
N ALA A 195 -5.42 -17.72 18.96
CA ALA A 195 -5.85 -17.95 20.33
C ALA A 195 -7.17 -18.73 20.34
N ASP A 196 -7.36 -19.56 21.37
CA ASP A 196 -8.55 -20.38 21.54
C ASP A 196 -9.79 -19.56 21.99
N SER A 197 -9.57 -18.33 22.48
CA SER A 197 -10.61 -17.37 22.83
C SER A 197 -10.28 -15.96 22.30
N PRO A 198 -11.25 -15.24 21.71
CA PRO A 198 -11.05 -13.89 21.15
C PRO A 198 -10.79 -12.81 22.20
N THR A 199 -11.05 -13.08 23.49
CA THR A 199 -10.81 -12.15 24.61
C THR A 199 -9.64 -12.57 25.50
N GLY A 200 -8.79 -13.51 25.06
CA GLY A 200 -7.70 -14.07 25.85
C GLY A 200 -6.64 -13.03 26.22
N LEU A 201 -6.93 -12.20 27.22
CA LEU A 201 -5.94 -11.75 28.18
C LEU A 201 -5.33 -13.03 28.76
N ASP A 202 -4.01 -13.14 28.68
CA ASP A 202 -3.31 -14.27 29.28
C ASP A 202 -3.71 -14.30 30.77
N PRO A 203 -4.08 -15.46 31.35
CA PRO A 203 -4.50 -15.55 32.74
C PRO A 203 -3.38 -15.19 33.75
N GLU A 204 -2.20 -14.77 33.29
CA GLU A 204 -1.05 -14.36 34.10
C GLU A 204 -0.43 -13.00 33.74
N SER A 205 -1.15 -12.09 33.07
CA SER A 205 -0.70 -10.69 32.87
C SER A 205 -1.28 -9.71 33.88
#